data_AF-A0A3D0S1M5-F1
#
_entry.id   AF-A0A3D0S1M5-F1
#
_cell.length_a   1.000
_cell.length_b   1.000
_cell.length_c   1.000
_cell.angle_alpha   90.00
_cell.angle_beta   90.00
_cell.angle_gamma   90.00
#
_symmetry.space_group_name_H-M   'P 1'
#
loop_
_entity.id
_entity.type
_entity.pdbx_description
1 polymer ?
#
loop_
_entity_poly.entity_id
_entity_poly.type
_entity_poly.pdbx_seq_one_letter_code
_entity_poly.pdbx_strand_id
1 'polypeptide(L)' 'SLELGGKSAAIVLDDADLATTMAGLRFTALMNSGQACVAQTRILASRRNYSAVVDALV' A
#
# COMPACT_ATOMS: atom_id res chain seq x y z
N SER A 1 20.90 7.53 -18.33
CA SER A 1 19.92 7.63 -17.24
C SER A 1 19.52 6.22 -16.83
N LEU A 2 19.31 5.94 -15.54
CA LEU A 2 18.98 4.59 -15.02
C LEU A 2 17.80 4.68 -14.03
N GLU A 3 16.83 3.77 -14.17
CA GLU A 3 15.70 3.57 -13.26
C GLU A 3 15.68 2.10 -12.81
N LEU A 4 16.10 1.84 -11.58
CA LEU A 4 16.47 0.49 -11.11
C LEU A 4 15.40 -0.16 -10.22
N GLY A 5 14.14 0.30 -10.36
CA GLY A 5 13.01 -0.18 -9.57
C GLY A 5 12.90 0.51 -8.20
N GLY A 6 12.15 -0.10 -7.28
CA GLY A 6 11.92 0.46 -5.95
C GLY A 6 11.27 -0.51 -4.97
N LYS A 7 11.32 -0.15 -3.69
CA LYS A 7 10.56 -0.77 -2.60
C LYS A 7 9.58 0.27 -2.04
N SER A 8 8.67 0.74 -2.90
CA SER A 8 7.80 1.86 -2.57
C SER A 8 6.94 1.58 -1.35
N ALA A 9 6.84 2.59 -0.48
CA ALA A 9 6.12 2.51 0.77
C ALA A 9 4.78 3.24 0.68
N ALA A 10 3.73 2.55 1.13
CA ALA A 10 2.45 3.15 1.42
C ALA A 10 2.34 3.36 2.94
N ILE A 11 2.25 4.61 3.39
CA ILE A 11 2.14 4.93 4.82
C ILE A 11 0.69 5.30 5.11
N VAL A 12 0.01 4.46 5.88
CA VAL A 12 -1.39 4.66 6.28
C VAL A 12 -1.40 5.36 7.64
N LEU A 13 -1.86 6.61 7.64
CA LEU A 13 -1.98 7.42 8.85
C LEU A 13 -3.23 7.06 9.66
N ASP A 14 -3.27 7.50 10.92
CA ASP A 14 -4.32 7.12 11.87
C ASP A 14 -5.72 7.64 11.47
N ASP A 15 -5.78 8.70 10.67
CA ASP A 15 -6.98 9.39 10.18
C ASP A 15 -7.33 9.04 8.73
N ALA A 16 -6.62 8.09 8.11
CA ALA A 16 -6.89 7.69 6.74
C ALA A 16 -8.29 7.05 6.61
N ASP A 17 -9.06 7.47 5.60
CA ASP A 17 -10.28 6.76 5.20
C ASP A 17 -9.89 5.39 4.62
N LEU A 18 -10.02 4.34 5.43
CA LEU A 18 -9.58 3.00 5.07
C LEU A 18 -10.33 2.44 3.86
N ALA A 19 -11.61 2.79 3.66
CA ALA A 19 -12.39 2.25 2.55
C ALA A 19 -11.80 2.70 1.20
N THR A 20 -11.61 4.01 1.04
CA THR A 20 -11.01 4.59 -0.17
C THR A 20 -9.54 4.22 -0.29
N THR A 21 -8.79 4.26 0.82
CA THR A 21 -7.35 3.98 0.83
C THR A 21 -7.04 2.54 0.40
N MET A 22 -7.76 1.55 0.95
CA MET A 22 -7.49 0.14 0.61
C MET A 22 -7.88 -0.20 -0.82
N ALA A 23 -8.94 0.42 -1.37
CA ALA A 23 -9.30 0.26 -2.78
C ALA A 23 -8.16 0.69 -3.72
N GLY A 24 -7.56 1.86 -3.46
CA GLY A 24 -6.40 2.34 -4.21
C GLY A 24 -5.13 1.50 -3.97
N LEU A 25 -4.91 1.04 -2.74
CA LEU A 25 -3.75 0.21 -2.41
C LEU A 25 -3.79 -1.15 -3.10
N ARG A 26 -4.94 -1.81 -3.19
CA ARG A 26 -5.06 -3.07 -3.94
C ARG A 26 -4.62 -2.92 -5.39
N PHE A 27 -5.06 -1.84 -6.05
CA PHE A 27 -4.62 -1.56 -7.42
C PHE A 27 -3.11 -1.27 -7.48
N THR A 28 -2.61 -0.35 -6.68
CA THR A 28 -1.20 0.08 -6.77
C THR A 28 -0.19 -0.93 -6.25
N ALA A 29 -0.60 -1.88 -5.40
CA ALA A 29 0.26 -2.97 -4.92
C ALA A 29 0.27 -4.18 -5.87
N LEU A 30 -0.85 -4.46 -6.55
CA LEU A 30 -1.03 -5.71 -7.32
C LEU A 30 -1.23 -5.49 -8.82
N MET A 31 -1.26 -4.26 -9.33
CA MET A 31 -1.32 -3.99 -10.77
C MET A 31 -0.20 -4.73 -11.50
N ASN A 32 -0.52 -5.30 -12.66
CA ASN A 32 0.41 -6.13 -13.43
C ASN A 32 1.06 -7.25 -12.58
N SER A 33 0.29 -7.85 -11.66
CA SER A 33 0.77 -8.85 -10.71
C SER A 33 1.92 -8.34 -9.83
N GLY A 34 1.91 -7.05 -9.50
CA GLY A 34 2.96 -6.39 -8.71
C GLY A 34 4.24 -6.07 -9.50
N GLN A 35 4.29 -6.36 -10.80
CA GLN A 35 5.46 -6.12 -11.66
C GLN A 35 5.46 -4.67 -12.16
N ALA A 36 5.67 -3.74 -11.23
CA ALA A 36 5.83 -2.32 -11.53
C ALA A 36 6.90 -1.72 -10.61
N CYS A 37 7.76 -0.87 -11.16
CA CYS A 37 8.80 -0.17 -10.38
C CYS A 37 8.21 0.70 -9.25
N VAL A 38 6.98 1.15 -9.42
CA VAL A 38 6.23 1.99 -8.46
C VAL A 38 5.28 1.20 -7.56
N ALA A 39 5.26 -0.13 -7.64
CA ALA A 39 4.35 -0.96 -6.86
C ALA A 39 4.50 -0.71 -5.36
N GLN A 40 3.38 -0.54 -4.66
CA GLN A 40 3.33 -0.27 -3.22
C GLN A 40 3.58 -1.56 -2.43
N THR A 41 4.82 -2.05 -2.45
CA THR A 41 5.20 -3.36 -1.90
C THR A 41 5.53 -3.33 -0.40
N ARG A 42 5.36 -2.19 0.26
CA ARG A 42 5.58 -2.01 1.71
C ARG A 42 4.49 -1.13 2.30
N ILE A 43 3.40 -1.75 2.76
CA ILE A 43 2.33 -1.05 3.48
C ILE A 43 2.73 -0.92 4.95
N LEU A 44 2.74 0.30 5.47
CA LEU A 44 3.09 0.66 6.84
C LEU A 44 1.85 1.23 7.52
N ALA A 45 1.39 0.55 8.55
CA ALA A 45 0.30 1.00 9.41
C ALA A 45 0.82 1.30 10.81
N SER A 46 0.18 2.23 11.51
CA SER A 46 0.45 2.43 12.94
C SER A 46 0.07 1.18 13.73
N ARG A 47 0.69 0.98 14.90
CA ARG A 47 0.34 -0.15 15.78
C ARG A 47 -1.12 -0.12 16.22
N ARG A 48 -1.71 1.08 16.35
CA ARG A 48 -3.09 1.28 16.79
C ARG A 48 -4.09 0.75 15.77
N ASN A 49 -3.83 1.00 14.48
CA ASN A 49 -4.75 0.67 13.39
C ASN A 49 -4.33 -0.58 12.61
N TYR A 50 -3.27 -1.27 13.01
CA TYR A 50 -2.70 -2.39 12.25
C TYR A 50 -3.74 -3.46 11.88
N SER A 51 -4.55 -3.91 12.85
CA SER A 51 -5.60 -4.91 12.58
C SER A 51 -6.64 -4.37 11.59
N ALA A 52 -7.16 -3.17 11.81
CA ALA A 52 -8.14 -2.55 10.92
C ALA A 52 -7.60 -2.37 9.48
N VAL A 53 -6.33 -2.02 9.33
CA VAL A 53 -5.68 -1.91 8.00
C VAL A 53 -5.51 -3.27 7.35
N VAL A 54 -5.08 -4.30 8.10
CA VAL A 54 -4.95 -5.66 7.59
C VAL A 54 -6.31 -6.20 7.15
N ASP A 55 -7.32 -6.07 8.00
CA ASP A 55 -8.67 -6.57 7.73
C ASP A 55 -9.31 -5.88 6.53
N ALA A 56 -9.09 -4.57 6.36
CA ALA A 56 -9.64 -3.80 5.24
C ALA A 56 -8.91 -4.04 3.90
N LEU A 57 -7.68 -4.59 3.95
CA LEU A 57 -6.87 -4.86 2.76
C LEU A 57 -7.28 -6.14 2.04
N VAL A 58 -7.76 -7.14 2.80
CA VAL A 58 -8.31 -8.42 2.28
C VAL A 58 -9.45 -8.16 1.29
#